data_AF-A0A351L3Z2-F1
#
_entry.id   AF-A0A351L3Z2-F1
#
_cell.length_a   1.000
_cell.length_b   1.000
_cell.length_c   1.000
_cell.angle_alpha   90.00
_cell.angle_beta   90.00
_cell.angle_gamma   90.00
#
_symmetry.space_group_name_H-M   'P 1'
#
loop_
_entity.id
_entity.type
_entity.pdbx_description
1 polymer ?
#
loop_
_entity_poly.entity_id
_entity_poly.type
_entity_poly.pdbx_seq_one_letter_code
_entity_poly.pdbx_strand_id
1 'polypeptide(L)'
;MAPGKPIFIAQTASSSYNKTGANSSDKDKWVNDAYTYLAAAPGVQGIMYFNIDKECDWALYSSNGNKSDGYKTAVTNSAFSYVSPAEINRQ
;
A
#
# COMPACT_ATOMS: atom_id res chain seq x y z
N MET A 1 20.49 -9.72 -0.66
CA MET A 1 19.96 -8.77 -1.66
C MET A 1 20.56 -9.11 -3.01
N ALA A 2 19.84 -8.92 -4.12
CA ALA A 2 20.32 -9.19 -5.48
C ALA A 2 20.67 -7.86 -6.18
N PRO A 3 21.95 -7.44 -6.19
CA PRO A 3 22.35 -6.17 -6.80
C PRO A 3 21.94 -6.13 -8.28
N GLY A 4 21.36 -5.00 -8.70
CA GLY A 4 20.98 -4.77 -10.10
C GLY A 4 19.67 -5.42 -10.55
N LYS A 5 18.96 -6.18 -9.71
CA LYS A 5 17.63 -6.69 -10.05
C LYS A 5 16.53 -5.75 -9.53
N PRO A 6 15.53 -5.43 -10.36
CA PRO A 6 14.31 -4.77 -9.90
C PRO A 6 13.66 -5.54 -8.74
N ILE A 7 13.16 -4.81 -7.75
CA ILE A 7 12.47 -5.33 -6.59
C ILE A 7 10.99 -4.99 -6.73
N PHE A 8 10.16 -6.03 -6.64
CA PHE A 8 8.71 -5.91 -6.55
C PHE A 8 8.27 -6.37 -5.18
N ILE A 9 7.57 -5.51 -4.46
CA ILE A 9 6.87 -5.89 -3.24
C ILE A 9 5.56 -6.55 -3.66
N ALA A 10 5.61 -7.86 -3.87
CA ALA A 10 4.53 -8.62 -4.48
C ALA A 10 3.27 -8.69 -3.59
N GLN A 11 3.43 -8.57 -2.28
CA GLN A 11 2.32 -8.47 -1.33
C GLN A 11 2.73 -7.58 -0.16
N THR A 12 1.90 -6.60 0.16
CA THR A 12 2.02 -5.77 1.36
C THR A 12 0.64 -5.39 1.86
N ALA A 13 0.43 -5.39 3.17
CA ALA A 13 -0.79 -4.94 3.81
C ALA A 13 -0.54 -4.62 5.28
N SER A 14 -1.48 -3.89 5.87
CA SER A 14 -1.53 -3.67 7.31
C SER A 14 -2.98 -3.72 7.77
N SER A 15 -3.16 -4.11 9.03
CA SER A 15 -4.44 -4.21 9.71
C SER A 15 -4.65 -2.94 10.54
N SER A 16 -5.89 -2.54 10.79
CA SER A 16 -6.18 -1.49 11.77
C SER A 16 -6.03 -2.01 13.21
N TYR A 17 -6.02 -3.32 13.41
CA TYR A 17 -5.95 -3.91 14.72
C TYR A 17 -4.54 -3.80 15.32
N ASN A 18 -4.49 -3.20 16.50
CA ASN A 18 -3.32 -3.13 17.36
C ASN A 18 -3.64 -3.78 18.73
N LYS A 19 -2.72 -3.68 19.70
CA LYS A 19 -2.89 -4.25 21.05
C LYS A 19 -4.14 -3.77 21.83
N THR A 20 -4.74 -2.65 21.44
CA THR A 20 -5.93 -2.04 22.07
C THR A 20 -7.22 -2.21 21.26
N GLY A 21 -7.16 -2.83 20.07
CA GLY A 21 -8.29 -2.97 19.16
C GLY A 21 -8.04 -2.30 17.80
N ALA A 22 -9.12 -2.07 17.04
CA ALA A 22 -9.05 -1.43 15.73
C ALA A 22 -8.79 0.07 15.85
N ASN A 23 -7.80 0.56 15.11
CA ASN A 23 -7.45 1.97 14.97
C ASN A 23 -7.00 2.26 13.53
N SER A 24 -7.91 2.82 12.72
CA SER A 24 -7.62 3.17 11.33
C SER A 24 -6.48 4.19 11.18
N SER A 25 -6.26 5.05 12.18
CA SER A 25 -5.18 6.06 12.12
C SER A 25 -3.79 5.42 12.15
N ASP A 26 -3.63 4.29 12.85
CA ASP A 26 -2.37 3.55 12.88
C ASP A 26 -2.11 2.87 11.54
N LYS A 27 -3.16 2.31 10.93
CA LYS A 27 -3.09 1.75 9.58
C LYS A 27 -2.76 2.84 8.55
N ASP A 28 -3.41 3.99 8.63
CA ASP A 28 -3.15 5.13 7.74
C ASP A 28 -1.70 5.60 7.84
N LYS A 29 -1.21 5.75 9.07
CA LYS A 29 0.18 6.10 9.31
C LYS A 29 1.13 5.06 8.73
N TRP A 30 0.87 3.78 8.98
CA TRP A 30 1.70 2.70 8.46
C TRP A 30 1.74 2.70 6.94
N VAL A 31 0.58 2.86 6.27
CA VAL A 31 0.51 2.87 4.80
C VAL A 31 1.28 4.05 4.23
N ASN A 32 1.12 5.25 4.80
CA ASN A 32 1.85 6.44 4.36
C ASN A 32 3.37 6.28 4.54
N ASP A 33 3.81 5.87 5.73
CA ASP A 33 5.22 5.71 6.05
C ASP A 33 5.87 4.62 5.19
N ALA A 34 5.19 3.49 5.00
CA ALA A 34 5.69 2.37 4.20
C ALA A 34 5.90 2.77 2.73
N TYR A 35 4.93 3.46 2.14
CA TYR A 35 5.05 3.91 0.74
C TYR A 35 6.11 5.00 0.60
N THR A 36 6.19 5.96 1.54
CA THR A 36 7.25 6.97 1.54
C THR A 36 8.65 6.35 1.63
N TYR A 37 8.81 5.34 2.48
CA TYR A 37 10.06 4.59 2.60
C TYR A 37 10.40 3.82 1.32
N LEU A 38 9.43 3.08 0.75
CA LEU A 38 9.63 2.27 -0.45
C LEU A 38 9.87 3.13 -1.70
N ALA A 39 9.29 4.32 -1.78
CA ALA A 39 9.56 5.29 -2.84
C ALA A 39 11.02 5.74 -2.88
N ALA A 40 11.67 5.84 -1.71
CA ALA A 40 13.07 6.21 -1.59
C ALA A 40 14.04 5.01 -1.72
N ALA A 41 13.53 3.77 -1.76
CA ALA A 41 14.35 2.57 -1.75
C ALA A 41 14.94 2.27 -3.14
N PRO A 42 16.28 2.23 -3.30
CA PRO A 42 16.90 1.92 -4.58
C PRO A 42 16.49 0.55 -5.10
N GLY A 43 16.04 0.51 -6.35
CA GLY A 43 15.67 -0.73 -7.05
C GLY A 43 14.23 -1.20 -6.81
N VAL A 44 13.46 -0.58 -5.92
CA VAL A 44 12.01 -0.83 -5.87
C VAL A 44 11.37 -0.25 -7.13
N GLN A 45 10.60 -1.08 -7.85
CA GLN A 45 9.93 -0.69 -9.10
C GLN A 45 8.41 -0.92 -9.04
N GLY A 46 7.92 -1.64 -8.03
CA GLY A 46 6.49 -1.90 -7.90
C GLY A 46 6.11 -2.33 -6.49
N ILE A 47 4.91 -1.93 -6.08
CA ILE A 47 4.30 -2.28 -4.81
C ILE A 47 2.89 -2.77 -5.10
N MET A 48 2.56 -3.98 -4.66
CA MET A 48 1.24 -4.59 -4.80
C MET A 48 0.61 -4.70 -3.42
N TYR A 49 -0.44 -3.91 -3.20
CA TYR A 49 -1.19 -3.95 -1.95
C TYR A 49 -2.16 -5.14 -1.95
N PHE A 50 -2.17 -5.92 -0.86
CA PHE A 50 -3.13 -6.99 -0.66
C PHE A 50 -4.46 -6.41 -0.16
N ASN A 51 -5.31 -6.01 -1.10
CA ASN A 51 -6.56 -5.27 -0.83
C ASN A 51 -7.77 -6.20 -0.67
N ILE A 52 -7.77 -7.05 0.36
CA ILE A 52 -8.88 -7.98 0.61
C ILE A 52 -9.30 -7.95 2.08
N ASP A 53 -10.61 -7.87 2.34
CA ASP A 53 -11.17 -8.00 3.69
C ASP A 53 -11.33 -9.48 4.03
N LYS A 54 -10.52 -10.00 4.96
CA LYS A 54 -10.47 -11.43 5.33
C LYS A 54 -10.18 -11.62 6.83
N GLU A 55 -9.17 -12.40 7.21
CA GLU A 55 -8.83 -12.75 8.59
C GLU A 55 -8.45 -11.50 9.41
N CYS A 56 -7.91 -10.48 8.74
CA CYS A 56 -7.84 -9.12 9.24
C CYS A 56 -8.41 -8.17 8.18
N ASP A 57 -8.63 -6.92 8.58
CA ASP A 57 -9.11 -5.85 7.71
C ASP A 57 -7.99 -5.30 6.83
N TRP A 58 -7.39 -6.14 5.98
CA TRP A 58 -6.32 -5.72 5.08
C TRP A 58 -6.82 -4.69 4.08
N ALA A 59 -8.06 -4.82 3.62
CA ALA A 59 -8.67 -3.93 2.65
C ALA A 59 -8.56 -2.44 3.05
N LEU A 60 -8.28 -1.60 2.06
CA LEU A 60 -8.25 -0.14 2.22
C LEU A 60 -9.66 0.45 2.33
N TYR A 61 -10.65 -0.32 1.86
CA TYR A 61 -12.07 -0.07 2.07
C TYR A 61 -12.58 -0.98 3.20
N SER A 62 -13.69 -0.59 3.82
CA SER A 62 -14.35 -1.44 4.80
C SER A 62 -15.84 -1.12 4.87
N SER A 63 -16.67 -2.15 5.09
CA SER A 63 -18.09 -2.01 5.43
C SER A 63 -18.33 -1.67 6.90
N ASN A 64 -17.36 -1.94 7.78
CA ASN A 64 -17.45 -1.72 9.23
C ASN A 64 -16.86 -0.38 9.71
N GLY A 65 -16.37 0.46 8.78
CA GLY A 65 -15.82 1.79 9.07
C GLY A 65 -14.29 1.85 9.20
N ASN A 66 -13.60 0.71 9.30
CA ASN A 66 -12.14 0.63 9.37
C ASN A 66 -11.46 0.80 8.00
N LYS A 67 -11.75 1.90 7.32
CA LYS A 67 -11.12 2.27 6.05
C LYS A 67 -9.73 2.86 6.27
N SER A 68 -8.88 2.82 5.24
CA SER A 68 -7.60 3.53 5.24
C SER A 68 -7.58 4.59 4.14
N ASP A 69 -7.74 5.85 4.54
CA ASP A 69 -7.56 6.98 3.62
C ASP A 69 -6.07 7.31 3.39
N GLY A 70 -5.17 6.81 4.26
CA GLY A 70 -3.73 6.97 4.16
C GLY A 70 -3.13 6.46 2.85
N TYR A 71 -3.74 5.45 2.21
CA TYR A 71 -3.35 5.01 0.87
C TYR A 71 -3.49 6.11 -0.19
N LYS A 72 -4.59 6.88 -0.15
CA LYS A 72 -4.80 7.99 -1.11
C LYS A 72 -3.71 9.03 -0.95
N THR A 73 -3.34 9.37 0.28
CA THR A 73 -2.22 10.28 0.55
C THR A 73 -0.89 9.68 0.05
N ALA A 74 -0.62 8.42 0.36
CA ALA A 74 0.61 7.74 -0.02
C ALA A 74 0.87 7.76 -1.53
N VAL A 75 -0.15 7.46 -2.35
CA VAL A 75 0.00 7.38 -3.81
C VAL A 75 0.08 8.74 -4.51
N THR A 76 -0.14 9.85 -3.79
CA THR A 76 0.13 11.21 -4.32
C THR A 76 1.61 11.58 -4.29
N ASN A 77 2.47 10.75 -3.68
CA ASN A 77 3.91 10.93 -3.74
C ASN A 77 4.37 10.90 -5.21
N SER A 78 5.12 11.93 -5.62
CA SER A 78 5.57 12.13 -7.00
C SER A 78 6.52 11.06 -7.52
N ALA A 79 7.08 10.22 -6.64
CA ALA A 79 7.85 9.04 -7.03
C ALA A 79 6.99 7.92 -7.63
N PHE A 80 5.68 7.93 -7.37
CA PHE A 80 4.75 6.95 -7.93
C PHE A 80 4.12 7.46 -9.21
N SER A 81 3.92 6.54 -10.15
CA SER A 81 3.07 6.74 -11.31
C SER A 81 1.88 5.80 -11.21
N TYR A 82 0.71 6.31 -11.54
CA TYR A 82 -0.49 5.50 -11.72
C TYR A 82 -0.60 5.11 -13.20
N VAL A 83 -0.82 3.82 -13.45
CA VAL A 83 -1.16 3.32 -14.79
C VAL A 83 -2.56 2.73 -14.70
N SER A 84 -3.50 3.33 -15.43
CA SER A 84 -4.86 2.83 -15.51
C SER A 84 -4.94 1.56 -16.34
N PRO A 85 -5.95 0.68 -16.11
CA PRO A 85 -6.19 -0.48 -16.97
C PRO A 85 -6.33 -0.13 -18.46
N ALA A 86 -6.87 1.05 -18.76
CA ALA A 86 -7.00 1.53 -20.14
C ALA A 86 -5.65 1.84 -20.81
N GLU A 87 -4.66 2.29 -20.04
CA GLU A 87 -3.30 2.56 -20.54
C GLU A 87 -2.49 1.28 -20.75
N ILE A 88 -2.74 0.23 -19.96
CA ILE A 88 -2.11 -1.09 -20.13
C ILE A 88 -2.53 -1.73 -21.46
N ASN A 89 -3.80 -1.60 -21.85
CA ASN A 89 -4.33 -2.23 -23.07
C ASN A 89 -3.89 -1.57 -24.39
N ARG A 90 -3.07 -0.50 -24.34
CA ARG A 90 -2.56 0.21 -25.52
C ARG A 90 -1.09 -0.10 -25.86
N GLN A 91 -0.45 -0.99 -25.10
CA GLN A 91 0.91 -1.47 -25.34
C GLN A 91 0.89 -2.83 -26.02
#